data_AF-A0AAD2BD86-F1
#
_entry.id   AF-A0AAD2BD86-F1
#
_cell.length_a   1.000
_cell.length_b   1.000
_cell.length_c   1.000
_cell.angle_alpha   90.00
_cell.angle_beta   90.00
_cell.angle_gamma   90.00
#
_symmetry.space_group_name_H-M   'P 1'
#
loop_
_entity.id
_entity.type
_entity.pdbx_description
1 polymer ?
#
loop_
_entity_poly.entity_id
_entity_poly.type
_entity_poly.pdbx_seq_one_letter_code
_entity_poly.pdbx_strand_id
1 'polypeptide(L)'
;MSSYDKLDAAMNAFDKRKAEEKEDAADKQIAVEKFRTDFAAFRMKTAHPVFEDIGAHLQKRGHGFKVEMTALSTTLHVFPAGREAQEYDSGHANQYPKITLIGDALDQKVHVHMVVSNHSGTASTSEITLDLSDLTANSLRDLIVECLAKSFAG
;
A
#
# COMPACT_ATOMS: atom_id res chain seq x y z
N MET A 1 -33.71 11.58 48.19
CA MET A 1 -32.84 10.89 47.21
C MET A 1 -32.11 9.78 47.94
N SER A 2 -32.46 8.55 47.62
CA SER A 2 -31.90 7.33 48.18
C SER A 2 -30.47 7.13 47.68
N SER A 3 -29.62 6.49 48.48
CA SER A 3 -28.28 6.04 48.06
C SER A 3 -28.34 5.08 46.86
N TYR A 4 -29.45 4.35 46.71
CA TYR A 4 -29.68 3.48 45.56
C TYR A 4 -29.97 4.26 44.27
N ASP A 5 -30.66 5.42 44.34
CA ASP A 5 -30.91 6.26 43.15
C ASP A 5 -29.59 6.76 42.51
N LYS A 6 -28.57 7.03 43.34
CA LYS A 6 -27.24 7.45 42.86
C LYS A 6 -26.46 6.30 42.25
N LEU A 7 -26.62 5.08 42.78
CA LEU A 7 -26.00 3.88 42.23
C LEU A 7 -26.62 3.52 40.88
N ASP A 8 -27.95 3.55 40.77
CA ASP A 8 -28.67 3.28 39.53
C ASP A 8 -28.31 4.30 38.43
N ALA A 9 -28.17 5.57 38.78
CA ALA A 9 -27.71 6.60 37.85
C ALA A 9 -26.29 6.34 37.32
N ALA A 10 -25.37 5.87 38.18
CA ALA A 10 -24.01 5.51 37.79
C ALA A 10 -23.98 4.26 36.90
N MET A 11 -24.80 3.25 37.21
CA MET A 11 -24.94 2.04 36.39
C MET A 11 -25.51 2.37 35.01
N ASN A 12 -26.57 3.18 34.92
CA ASN A 12 -27.13 3.62 33.66
C ASN A 12 -26.13 4.42 32.81
N ALA A 13 -25.31 5.28 33.44
CA ALA A 13 -24.26 6.01 32.74
C ALA A 13 -23.15 5.09 32.21
N PHE A 14 -22.80 4.05 32.97
CA PHE A 14 -21.85 3.02 32.54
C PHE A 14 -22.39 2.19 31.37
N ASP A 15 -23.63 1.72 31.48
CA ASP A 15 -24.28 0.94 30.41
C ASP A 15 -24.45 1.77 29.13
N LYS A 16 -24.76 3.06 29.26
CA LYS A 16 -24.81 3.99 28.12
C LYS A 16 -23.44 4.12 27.43
N ARG A 17 -22.36 4.35 28.18
CA ARG A 17 -21.00 4.42 27.60
C ARG A 17 -20.60 3.11 26.93
N LYS A 18 -20.93 1.97 27.55
CA LYS A 18 -20.64 0.65 26.99
C LYS A 18 -21.43 0.37 25.70
N ALA A 19 -22.63 0.92 25.57
CA ALA A 19 -23.42 0.86 24.34
C ALA A 19 -22.80 1.73 23.24
N GLU A 20 -22.40 2.96 23.56
CA GLU A 20 -21.69 3.88 22.64
C GLU A 20 -20.37 3.27 22.15
N GLU A 21 -19.57 2.69 23.04
CA GLU A 21 -18.30 2.01 22.69
C GLU A 21 -18.51 0.81 21.74
N LYS A 22 -19.63 0.09 21.87
CA LYS A 22 -19.97 -1.03 20.99
C LYS A 22 -20.38 -0.56 19.61
N GLU A 23 -21.14 0.53 19.53
CA GLU A 23 -21.56 1.14 18.27
C GLU A 23 -20.32 1.68 17.52
N ASP A 24 -19.45 2.42 18.22
CA ASP A 24 -18.17 2.90 17.67
C ASP A 24 -17.26 1.76 17.18
N ALA A 25 -17.23 0.64 17.89
CA ALA A 25 -16.46 -0.53 17.49
C ALA A 25 -17.04 -1.21 16.23
N ALA A 26 -18.37 -1.26 16.12
CA ALA A 26 -19.05 -1.79 14.94
C ALA A 26 -18.79 -0.93 13.71
N ASP A 27 -18.89 0.40 13.83
CA ASP A 27 -18.62 1.34 12.74
C ASP A 27 -17.17 1.27 12.27
N LYS A 28 -16.22 1.17 13.20
CA LYS A 28 -14.80 0.97 12.86
C LYS A 28 -14.58 -0.34 12.10
N GLN A 29 -15.21 -1.43 12.53
CA GLN A 29 -15.09 -2.71 11.84
C GLN A 29 -15.65 -2.64 10.41
N ILE A 30 -16.79 -1.97 10.21
CA ILE A 30 -17.38 -1.75 8.88
C ILE A 30 -16.41 -0.93 8.00
N ALA A 31 -15.81 0.12 8.55
CA ALA A 31 -14.85 0.95 7.81
C ALA A 31 -13.60 0.15 7.39
N VAL A 32 -13.06 -0.67 8.29
CA VAL A 32 -11.92 -1.58 8.02
C VAL A 32 -12.25 -2.56 6.88
N GLU A 33 -13.43 -3.19 6.93
CA GLU A 33 -13.86 -4.17 5.92
C GLU A 33 -14.12 -3.52 4.56
N LYS A 34 -14.72 -2.32 4.57
CA LYS A 34 -14.92 -1.52 3.37
C LYS A 34 -13.57 -1.17 2.73
N PHE A 35 -12.63 -0.65 3.51
CA PHE A 35 -11.30 -0.32 3.02
C PHE A 35 -10.60 -1.53 2.39
N ARG A 36 -10.64 -2.69 3.04
CA ARG A 36 -10.04 -3.93 2.50
C ARG A 36 -10.64 -4.31 1.16
N THR A 37 -11.95 -4.21 1.03
CA THR A 37 -12.69 -4.50 -0.20
C THR A 37 -12.30 -3.52 -1.32
N ASP A 38 -12.33 -2.22 -1.02
CA ASP A 38 -12.03 -1.16 -1.96
C ASP A 38 -10.57 -1.25 -2.42
N PHE A 39 -9.64 -1.48 -1.50
CA PHE A 39 -8.22 -1.65 -1.82
C PHE A 39 -7.94 -2.93 -2.62
N ALA A 40 -8.62 -4.04 -2.34
CA ALA A 40 -8.54 -5.24 -3.17
C ALA A 40 -9.03 -4.98 -4.59
N ALA A 41 -10.15 -4.27 -4.75
CA ALA A 41 -10.67 -3.89 -6.07
C ALA A 41 -9.70 -2.95 -6.80
N PHE A 42 -9.15 -1.94 -6.11
CA PHE A 42 -8.16 -1.02 -6.66
C PHE A 42 -6.92 -1.75 -7.16
N ARG A 43 -6.38 -2.70 -6.38
CA ARG A 43 -5.20 -3.47 -6.78
C ARG A 43 -5.44 -4.27 -8.05
N MET A 44 -6.56 -4.97 -8.13
CA MET A 44 -6.90 -5.82 -9.28
C MET A 44 -7.23 -5.02 -10.54
N LYS A 45 -7.99 -3.93 -10.40
CA LYS A 45 -8.56 -3.19 -11.55
C LYS A 45 -7.71 -2.00 -11.99
N THR A 46 -6.84 -1.49 -11.11
CA THR A 46 -6.08 -0.26 -11.35
C THR A 46 -4.58 -0.49 -11.20
N ALA A 47 -4.12 -0.90 -10.01
CA ALA A 47 -2.69 -0.95 -9.73
C ALA A 47 -1.96 -1.98 -10.59
N HIS A 48 -2.48 -3.22 -10.64
CA HIS A 48 -1.87 -4.28 -11.43
C HIS A 48 -1.80 -3.94 -12.93
N PRO A 49 -2.89 -3.51 -13.60
CA PRO A 49 -2.81 -3.06 -14.99
C PRO A 49 -1.81 -1.92 -15.23
N VAL A 50 -1.72 -0.93 -14.33
CA VAL A 50 -0.74 0.16 -14.46
C VAL A 50 0.69 -0.36 -14.31
N PHE A 51 0.93 -1.27 -13.36
CA PHE A 51 2.25 -1.86 -13.13
C PHE A 51 2.69 -2.70 -14.35
N GLU A 52 1.78 -3.49 -14.92
CA GLU A 52 2.02 -4.28 -16.14
C GLU A 52 2.29 -3.40 -17.37
N ASP A 53 1.52 -2.31 -17.55
CA ASP A 53 1.71 -1.35 -18.66
C ASP A 53 3.12 -0.71 -18.61
N ILE A 54 3.52 -0.26 -17.42
CA ILE A 54 4.86 0.32 -17.20
C ILE A 54 5.95 -0.76 -17.36
N GLY A 55 5.74 -1.94 -16.78
CA GLY A 55 6.63 -3.09 -16.94
C GLY A 55 6.88 -3.45 -18.39
N ALA A 56 5.81 -3.55 -19.19
CA ALA A 56 5.89 -3.81 -20.62
C ALA A 56 6.66 -2.70 -21.37
N HIS A 57 6.50 -1.43 -20.96
CA HIS A 57 7.30 -0.34 -21.51
C HIS A 57 8.80 -0.50 -21.20
N LEU A 58 9.15 -0.85 -19.96
CA LEU A 58 10.54 -1.12 -19.55
C LEU A 58 11.13 -2.30 -20.31
N GLN A 59 10.33 -3.35 -20.54
CA GLN A 59 10.75 -4.54 -21.28
C GLN A 59 11.11 -4.22 -22.73
N LYS A 60 10.36 -3.34 -23.40
CA LYS A 60 10.70 -2.85 -24.76
C LYS A 60 12.07 -2.16 -24.84
N ARG A 61 12.60 -1.70 -23.71
CA ARG A 61 13.91 -1.05 -23.59
C ARG A 61 15.02 -1.99 -23.06
N GLY A 62 14.70 -3.27 -22.84
CA GLY A 62 15.68 -4.28 -22.40
C GLY A 62 15.78 -4.48 -20.88
N HIS A 63 14.81 -3.98 -20.11
CA HIS A 63 14.74 -4.21 -18.65
C HIS A 63 13.82 -5.38 -18.33
N GLY A 64 14.17 -6.19 -17.33
CA GLY A 64 13.25 -7.17 -16.76
C GLY A 64 12.26 -6.49 -15.81
N PHE A 65 11.09 -7.10 -15.61
CA PHE A 65 10.19 -6.71 -14.54
C PHE A 65 9.42 -7.92 -14.01
N LYS A 66 8.89 -7.79 -12.79
CA LYS A 66 7.94 -8.73 -12.20
C LYS A 66 6.90 -7.94 -11.42
N VAL A 67 5.62 -8.24 -11.64
CA VAL A 67 4.54 -7.75 -10.78
C VAL A 67 4.18 -8.86 -9.80
N GLU A 68 4.27 -8.56 -8.51
CA GLU A 68 3.91 -9.48 -7.43
C GLU A 68 2.68 -8.94 -6.69
N MET A 69 1.68 -9.80 -6.51
CA MET A 69 0.47 -9.47 -5.77
C MET A 69 0.28 -10.43 -4.61
N THR A 70 0.00 -9.88 -3.44
CA THR A 70 -0.37 -10.65 -2.25
C THR A 70 -1.81 -10.31 -1.84
N ALA A 71 -2.28 -10.83 -0.71
CA ALA A 71 -3.56 -10.41 -0.14
C ALA A 71 -3.57 -8.95 0.32
N LEU A 72 -2.41 -8.32 0.57
CA LEU A 72 -2.31 -6.98 1.17
C LEU A 72 -1.45 -5.99 0.36
N SER A 73 -0.76 -6.44 -0.68
CA SER A 73 0.14 -5.60 -1.44
C SER A 73 0.15 -5.88 -2.94
N THR A 74 0.66 -4.92 -3.69
CA THR A 74 1.04 -5.05 -5.10
C THR A 74 2.41 -4.41 -5.26
N THR A 75 3.38 -5.15 -5.81
CA THR A 75 4.76 -4.70 -6.01
C THR A 75 5.16 -4.81 -7.47
N LEU A 76 5.78 -3.76 -8.02
CA LEU A 76 6.53 -3.80 -9.27
C LEU A 76 8.01 -3.91 -8.92
N HIS A 77 8.65 -5.00 -9.35
CA HIS A 77 10.09 -5.17 -9.33
C HIS A 77 10.64 -4.84 -10.72
N VAL A 78 11.72 -4.06 -10.78
CA VAL A 78 12.40 -3.70 -12.03
C VAL A 78 13.83 -4.21 -11.99
N PHE A 79 14.26 -4.88 -13.06
CA PHE A 79 15.60 -5.45 -13.21
C PHE A 79 16.35 -4.71 -14.33
N PRO A 80 17.29 -3.81 -13.99
CA PRO A 80 18.08 -3.08 -14.97
C PRO A 80 18.97 -4.00 -15.84
N ALA A 81 19.14 -3.65 -17.12
CA ALA A 81 20.11 -4.25 -18.05
C ALA A 81 20.00 -5.76 -18.31
N GLY A 82 18.79 -6.27 -18.57
CA GLY A 82 18.59 -7.67 -19.00
C GLY A 82 18.92 -8.74 -17.95
N ARG A 83 19.21 -8.34 -16.69
CA ARG A 83 19.35 -9.27 -15.57
C ARG A 83 18.02 -9.96 -15.33
N GLU A 84 18.03 -11.28 -15.35
CA GLU A 84 16.81 -12.07 -15.18
C GLU A 84 16.34 -12.04 -13.72
N ALA A 85 15.03 -12.23 -13.53
CA ALA A 85 14.42 -12.39 -12.21
C ALA A 85 15.11 -13.48 -11.35
N GLN A 86 15.85 -14.41 -11.96
CA GLN A 86 16.62 -15.45 -11.29
C GLN A 86 17.75 -14.91 -10.39
N GLU A 87 18.28 -13.71 -10.66
CA GLU A 87 19.25 -13.07 -9.75
C GLU A 87 18.60 -12.57 -8.44
N TYR A 88 17.27 -12.47 -8.38
CA TYR A 88 16.52 -11.98 -7.23
C TYR A 88 16.58 -12.96 -6.04
N ASP A 89 16.63 -14.27 -6.30
CA ASP A 89 16.68 -15.33 -5.27
C ASP A 89 18.04 -15.38 -4.54
N SER A 90 19.04 -14.63 -5.02
CA SER A 90 20.40 -14.62 -4.46
C SER A 90 20.62 -13.63 -3.30
N GLY A 91 19.58 -12.92 -2.85
CA GLY A 91 19.66 -11.99 -1.71
C GLY A 91 20.01 -10.54 -2.06
N HIS A 92 20.16 -10.20 -3.34
CA HIS A 92 20.37 -8.82 -3.83
C HIS A 92 19.07 -8.07 -4.16
N ALA A 93 17.91 -8.65 -3.81
CA ALA A 93 16.57 -8.10 -4.02
C ALA A 93 16.35 -6.64 -3.52
N ASN A 94 17.16 -6.20 -2.55
CA ASN A 94 17.07 -4.86 -1.97
C ASN A 94 17.85 -3.79 -2.77
N GLN A 95 18.60 -4.19 -3.80
CA GLN A 95 19.41 -3.29 -4.62
C GLN A 95 18.74 -2.89 -5.93
N TYR A 96 17.55 -3.41 -6.23
CA TYR A 96 16.85 -3.13 -7.47
C TYR A 96 15.67 -2.17 -7.27
N PRO A 97 15.37 -1.31 -8.26
CA PRO A 97 14.23 -0.43 -8.16
C PRO A 97 12.94 -1.24 -7.98
N LYS A 98 12.16 -0.88 -6.97
CA LYS A 98 10.84 -1.49 -6.74
C LYS A 98 9.89 -0.50 -6.12
N ILE A 99 8.61 -0.69 -6.41
CA ILE A 99 7.53 0.11 -5.84
C ILE A 99 6.47 -0.84 -5.32
N THR A 100 6.15 -0.73 -4.03
CA THR A 100 5.17 -1.57 -3.34
C THR A 100 4.05 -0.70 -2.80
N LEU A 101 2.81 -1.04 -3.15
CA LEU A 101 1.60 -0.50 -2.52
C LEU A 101 1.14 -1.48 -1.44
N ILE A 102 0.95 -1.00 -0.22
CA ILE A 102 0.41 -1.78 0.91
C ILE A 102 -0.81 -1.04 1.44
N GLY A 103 -1.96 -1.72 1.50
CA GLY A 103 -3.15 -1.15 2.12
C GLY A 103 -3.16 -1.50 3.60
N ASP A 104 -3.10 -0.50 4.47
CA ASP A 104 -3.31 -0.67 5.90
C ASP A 104 -4.77 -0.35 6.23
N ALA A 105 -5.47 -1.38 6.72
CA ALA A 105 -6.89 -1.27 7.03
C ALA A 105 -7.15 -0.62 8.39
N LEU A 106 -6.14 -0.55 9.27
CA LEU A 106 -6.26 0.07 10.59
C LEU A 106 -6.24 1.59 10.48
N ASP A 107 -5.32 2.13 9.70
CA ASP A 107 -5.23 3.56 9.42
C ASP A 107 -6.04 3.98 8.17
N GLN A 108 -6.52 3.01 7.39
CA GLN A 108 -7.28 3.17 6.15
C GLN A 108 -6.50 3.95 5.08
N LYS A 109 -5.19 3.74 5.02
CA LYS A 109 -4.29 4.37 4.05
C LYS A 109 -3.58 3.36 3.16
N VAL A 110 -3.07 3.87 2.06
CA VAL A 110 -2.15 3.14 1.18
C VAL A 110 -0.74 3.66 1.42
N HIS A 111 0.13 2.78 1.89
CA HIS A 111 1.56 3.02 2.00
C HIS A 111 2.23 2.66 0.68
N VAL A 112 2.99 3.61 0.14
CA VAL A 112 3.77 3.42 -1.08
C VAL A 112 5.24 3.41 -0.71
N HIS A 113 5.81 2.22 -0.68
CA HIS A 113 7.25 2.04 -0.46
C HIS A 113 7.96 2.06 -1.80
N MET A 114 8.96 2.92 -1.90
CA MET A 114 9.74 3.15 -3.11
C MET A 114 11.20 2.87 -2.83
N VAL A 115 11.81 2.00 -3.64
CA VAL A 115 13.25 1.79 -3.67
C VAL A 115 13.76 2.31 -4.99
N VAL A 116 14.67 3.27 -4.90
CA VAL A 116 15.42 3.83 -6.03
C VAL A 116 16.84 3.30 -5.93
N SER A 117 17.37 2.79 -7.03
CA SER A 117 18.74 2.29 -7.08
C SER A 117 19.48 2.98 -8.21
N ASN A 118 20.69 3.46 -7.94
CA ASN A 118 21.54 4.10 -8.95
C ASN A 118 22.55 3.10 -9.54
N HIS A 119 23.24 3.50 -10.61
CA HIS A 119 24.22 2.64 -11.28
C HIS A 119 25.38 2.18 -10.36
N SER A 120 25.59 2.84 -9.22
CA SER A 120 26.67 2.53 -8.26
C SER A 120 26.30 1.45 -7.25
N GLY A 121 25.08 0.90 -7.33
CA GLY A 121 24.59 -0.12 -6.40
C GLY A 121 24.14 0.44 -5.05
N THR A 122 24.01 1.76 -4.94
CA THR A 122 23.43 2.41 -3.76
C THR A 122 21.92 2.49 -3.93
N ALA A 123 21.17 1.93 -2.98
CA ALA A 123 19.72 2.01 -2.94
C ALA A 123 19.25 2.99 -1.87
N SER A 124 18.32 3.87 -2.23
CA SER A 124 17.59 4.72 -1.29
C SER A 124 16.14 4.25 -1.19
N THR A 125 15.64 4.17 0.03
CA THR A 125 14.26 3.79 0.33
C THR A 125 13.47 5.00 0.80
N SER A 126 12.24 5.15 0.32
CA SER A 126 11.31 6.17 0.79
C SER A 126 9.91 5.58 0.91
N GLU A 127 9.09 6.22 1.73
CA GLU A 127 7.70 5.84 1.95
C GLU A 127 6.84 7.10 1.92
N ILE A 128 5.70 7.01 1.25
CA ILE A 128 4.63 8.00 1.33
C ILE A 128 3.32 7.32 1.66
N THR A 129 2.43 8.04 2.32
CA THR A 129 1.11 7.54 2.71
C THR A 129 0.04 8.35 1.97
N LEU A 130 -0.91 7.67 1.35
CA LEU A 130 -1.95 8.28 0.53
C LEU A 130 -3.33 7.74 0.89
N ASP A 131 -4.35 8.58 0.71
CA ASP A 131 -5.73 8.11 0.70
C ASP A 131 -6.02 7.29 -0.55
N LEU A 132 -6.80 6.21 -0.40
CA LEU A 132 -7.18 5.37 -1.54
C LEU A 132 -7.95 6.18 -2.60
N SER A 133 -8.71 7.20 -2.19
CA SER A 133 -9.46 8.07 -3.08
C SER A 133 -8.58 8.91 -4.01
N ASP A 134 -7.33 9.18 -3.60
CA ASP A 134 -6.41 10.05 -4.33
C ASP A 134 -5.58 9.27 -5.37
N LEU A 135 -5.64 7.93 -5.28
CA LEU A 135 -4.97 7.01 -6.17
C LEU A 135 -5.86 6.68 -7.38
N THR A 136 -5.59 7.38 -8.47
CA THR A 136 -6.13 7.10 -9.80
C THR A 136 -5.08 6.36 -10.63
N ALA A 137 -5.49 5.80 -11.77
CA ALA A 137 -4.53 5.19 -12.71
C ALA A 137 -3.45 6.18 -13.17
N ASN A 138 -3.79 7.45 -13.36
CA ASN A 138 -2.87 8.48 -13.81
C ASN A 138 -1.91 8.91 -12.69
N SER A 139 -2.44 9.25 -11.50
CA SER A 139 -1.58 9.63 -10.37
C SER A 139 -0.63 8.51 -9.95
N LEU A 140 -1.10 7.25 -10.01
CA LEU A 140 -0.24 6.10 -9.79
C LEU A 140 0.84 5.94 -10.87
N ARG A 141 0.49 6.12 -12.15
CA ARG A 141 1.46 6.05 -13.25
C ARG A 141 2.54 7.12 -13.10
N ASP A 142 2.15 8.36 -12.84
CA ASP A 142 3.08 9.49 -12.67
C ASP A 142 4.04 9.23 -11.51
N LEU A 143 3.52 8.75 -10.37
CA LEU A 143 4.33 8.38 -9.21
C LEU A 143 5.37 7.31 -9.53
N ILE A 144 4.97 6.24 -10.23
CA ILE A 144 5.87 5.15 -10.60
C ILE A 144 6.95 5.65 -11.56
N VAL A 145 6.54 6.39 -12.60
CA VAL A 145 7.46 6.91 -13.61
C VAL A 145 8.49 7.84 -12.97
N GLU A 146 8.07 8.74 -12.08
CA GLU A 146 8.99 9.64 -11.37
C GLU A 146 10.00 8.85 -10.52
N CYS A 147 9.53 7.85 -9.77
CA CYS A 147 10.38 7.00 -8.95
C CYS A 147 11.40 6.21 -9.79
N LEU A 148 10.95 5.59 -10.89
CA LEU A 148 11.83 4.82 -11.76
C LEU A 148 12.81 5.71 -12.54
N ALA A 149 12.38 6.90 -12.99
CA ALA A 149 13.25 7.86 -13.66
C ALA A 149 14.44 8.25 -12.78
N LYS A 150 14.24 8.44 -11.47
CA LYS A 150 15.32 8.70 -10.50
C LYS A 150 16.36 7.57 -10.45
N SER A 151 15.94 6.32 -10.70
CA SER A 151 16.85 5.16 -10.73
C SER A 151 17.71 5.11 -11.99
N PHE A 152 17.22 5.68 -13.09
CA PHE A 152 17.93 5.68 -14.38
C PHE A 152 18.69 6.98 -14.69
N ALA A 153 18.40 8.07 -13.97
CA ALA A 153 19.04 9.37 -14.14
C ALA A 153 20.39 9.49 -13.41
N GLY A 154 20.67 8.54 -12.50
CA GLY A 154 21.86 8.51 -11.63
C GLY A 154 22.96 7.69 -12.23
#